data_AF-A0A0F8F1R7-F1
#
_entry.id   AF-A0A0F8F1R7-F1
#
_cell.length_a   1.000
_cell.length_b   1.000
_cell.length_c   1.000
_cell.angle_alpha   90.00
_cell.angle_beta   90.00
_cell.angle_gamma   90.00
#
_symmetry.space_group_name_H-M   'P 1'
#
loop_
_entity.id
_entity.type
_entity.pdbx_description
1 polymer ?
#
loop_
_entity_poly.entity_id
_entity_poly.type
_entity_poly.pdbx_seq_one_letter_code
_entity_poly.pdbx_strand_id
1 'polypeptide(L)'
;MDRRQRFEKYDWLISKTQSILKNYECPESCNASCCRHHIIDFRRKEYEKILKNVDKESANILKSNAVKSELEGCYKAIVGQCPLLTNSKCRIYNNRPEACRNFPFVIFPDPEAGFGLTLLLCPISVNIIQDYAQWYKSVNLTMYNQLTAVYEQYKNIGENNDFCIQMKEQNLDSFIEFLEKK
;
A
#
# COMPACT_ATOMS: atom_id res chain seq x y z
N MET A 1 -19.49 11.56 9.31
CA MET A 1 -19.03 10.34 10.01
C MET A 1 -18.33 10.75 11.30
N ASP A 2 -18.67 10.13 12.43
CA ASP A 2 -18.00 10.45 13.70
C ASP A 2 -16.56 9.89 13.76
N ARG A 3 -15.80 10.28 14.79
CA ARG A 3 -14.39 9.89 14.94
C ARG A 3 -14.20 8.38 15.10
N ARG A 4 -15.13 7.69 15.76
CA ARG A 4 -15.05 6.25 16.02
C ARG A 4 -15.29 5.48 14.73
N GLN A 5 -16.35 5.82 14.00
CA GLN A 5 -16.68 5.25 12.69
C GLN A 5 -15.52 5.41 11.69
N ARG A 6 -14.82 6.56 11.74
CA ARG A 6 -13.60 6.78 10.95
C ARG A 6 -12.51 5.76 11.25
N PHE A 7 -12.19 5.51 12.51
CA PHE A 7 -11.16 4.52 12.87
C PHE A 7 -11.58 3.09 12.50
N GLU A 8 -12.83 2.73 12.75
CA GLU A 8 -13.36 1.41 12.37
C GLU A 8 -13.27 1.17 10.85
N LYS A 9 -13.56 2.20 10.04
CA LYS A 9 -13.39 2.15 8.59
C LYS A 9 -11.93 2.01 8.16
N TYR A 10 -11.02 2.75 8.79
CA TYR A 10 -9.59 2.64 8.50
C TYR A 10 -9.08 1.22 8.78
N ASP A 11 -9.39 0.67 9.96
CA ASP A 11 -9.00 -0.68 10.35
C ASP A 11 -9.63 -1.75 9.43
N TRP A 12 -10.88 -1.53 9.00
CA TRP A 12 -11.53 -2.39 8.00
C TRP A 12 -10.80 -2.37 6.66
N LEU A 13 -10.45 -1.18 6.13
CA LEU A 13 -9.69 -1.06 4.88
C LEU A 13 -8.33 -1.77 5.00
N ILE A 14 -7.60 -1.58 6.10
CA ILE A 14 -6.34 -2.29 6.38
C ILE A 14 -6.54 -3.80 6.35
N SER A 15 -7.62 -4.31 6.97
CA SER A 15 -7.90 -5.74 6.95
C SER A 15 -8.16 -6.25 5.53
N LYS A 16 -8.88 -5.50 4.69
CA LYS A 16 -9.19 -5.88 3.31
C LYS A 16 -7.95 -5.88 2.42
N THR A 17 -7.11 -4.84 2.52
CA THR A 17 -5.85 -4.77 1.75
C THR A 17 -4.93 -5.92 2.13
N GLN A 18 -4.82 -6.27 3.41
CA GLN A 18 -4.04 -7.42 3.86
C GLN A 18 -4.62 -8.75 3.32
N SER A 19 -5.94 -8.93 3.31
CA SER A 19 -6.55 -10.13 2.71
C SER A 19 -6.25 -10.24 1.21
N ILE A 20 -6.31 -9.13 0.47
CA ILE A 20 -5.95 -9.11 -0.95
C ILE A 20 -4.47 -9.48 -1.12
N LEU A 21 -3.57 -8.82 -0.38
CA LEU A 21 -2.12 -9.00 -0.47
C LEU A 21 -1.64 -10.43 -0.19
N LYS A 22 -2.36 -11.22 0.61
CA LYS A 22 -2.01 -12.62 0.86
C LYS A 22 -1.98 -13.49 -0.41
N ASN A 23 -2.63 -13.04 -1.48
CA ASN A 23 -2.70 -13.76 -2.76
C ASN A 23 -1.56 -13.37 -3.72
N TYR A 24 -0.62 -12.50 -3.29
CA TYR A 24 0.42 -11.96 -4.16
C TYR A 24 1.79 -12.01 -3.49
N GLU A 25 2.81 -12.30 -4.31
CA GLU A 25 4.21 -12.19 -3.93
C GLU A 25 4.87 -11.02 -4.66
N CYS A 26 5.85 -10.41 -4.01
CA CYS A 26 6.65 -9.36 -4.64
C CYS A 26 7.57 -9.98 -5.69
N PRO A 27 7.44 -9.64 -6.99
CA PRO A 27 8.31 -10.22 -8.00
C PRO A 27 9.75 -9.73 -7.80
N GLU A 28 10.72 -10.59 -8.13
CA GLU A 28 12.15 -10.25 -8.00
C GLU A 28 12.54 -9.01 -8.82
N SER A 29 11.81 -8.76 -9.92
CA SER A 29 11.96 -7.58 -10.78
C SER A 29 11.51 -6.25 -10.15
N CYS A 30 10.86 -6.26 -8.98
CA CYS A 30 10.31 -5.06 -8.33
C CYS A 30 11.38 -4.04 -7.88
N ASN A 31 12.65 -4.45 -7.77
CA ASN A 31 13.77 -3.58 -7.42
C ASN A 31 13.52 -2.69 -6.18
N ALA A 32 12.80 -3.23 -5.19
CA ALA A 32 12.41 -2.55 -3.95
C ALA A 32 11.63 -1.25 -4.17
N SER A 33 10.72 -1.22 -5.15
CA SER A 33 9.98 -0.01 -5.51
C SER A 33 9.22 0.64 -4.34
N CYS A 34 8.71 -0.17 -3.41
CA CYS A 34 8.08 0.30 -2.17
C CYS A 34 9.03 1.13 -1.29
N CYS A 35 10.33 0.83 -1.28
CA CYS A 35 11.32 1.57 -0.50
C CYS A 35 11.91 2.77 -1.26
N ARG A 36 11.76 2.85 -2.59
CA ARG A 36 12.34 3.93 -3.39
C ARG A 36 11.43 5.14 -3.53
N HIS A 37 10.11 4.91 -3.60
CA HIS A 37 9.16 5.94 -4.05
C HIS A 37 8.05 6.24 -3.04
N HIS A 38 7.79 5.36 -2.08
CA HIS A 38 6.64 5.50 -1.18
C HIS A 38 6.98 6.35 0.05
N ILE A 39 6.18 7.38 0.30
CA ILE A 39 6.22 8.12 1.57
C ILE A 39 5.71 7.20 2.68
N ILE A 40 6.43 7.15 3.79
CA ILE A 40 6.10 6.28 4.91
C ILE A 40 5.74 7.15 6.11
N ASP A 41 4.45 7.27 6.38
CA ASP A 41 3.93 7.92 7.57
C ASP A 41 3.86 6.96 8.76
N PHE A 42 4.23 7.46 9.93
CA PHE A 42 4.24 6.70 11.18
C PHE A 42 3.31 7.32 12.21
N ARG A 43 2.42 6.51 12.77
CA ARG A 43 1.74 6.82 14.03
C ARG A 43 2.75 6.77 15.19
N ARG A 44 2.60 7.65 16.19
CA ARG A 44 3.57 7.75 17.31
C ARG A 44 3.89 6.41 17.97
N LYS A 45 2.86 5.66 18.36
CA LYS A 45 3.02 4.34 19.02
C LYS A 45 3.73 3.32 18.13
N GLU A 46 3.47 3.34 16.83
CA GLU A 46 4.13 2.45 15.88
C GLU A 46 5.60 2.82 15.72
N TYR A 47 5.90 4.11 15.52
CA TYR A 47 7.27 4.61 15.40
C TYR A 47 8.12 4.20 16.62
N GLU A 48 7.61 4.44 17.82
CA GLU A 48 8.28 4.06 19.08
C GLU A 48 8.45 2.55 19.22
N LYS A 49 7.46 1.75 18.79
CA LYS A 49 7.54 0.28 18.80
C LYS A 49 8.62 -0.21 17.85
N ILE A 50 8.70 0.33 16.63
CA ILE A 50 9.73 -0.04 15.65
C ILE A 50 11.12 0.26 16.21
N LEU A 51 11.34 1.46 16.77
CA LEU A 51 12.63 1.84 17.35
C LEU A 51 13.10 0.91 18.48
N LYS A 52 12.19 0.24 19.19
CA LYS A 52 12.52 -0.73 20.25
C LYS A 52 12.83 -2.13 19.73
N ASN A 53 12.35 -2.47 18.54
CA ASN A 53 12.39 -3.84 18.00
C ASN A 53 13.38 -4.04 16.84
N VAL A 54 14.11 -2.99 16.47
CA VAL A 54 15.15 -3.04 15.43
C VAL A 54 16.53 -2.86 16.05
N ASP A 55 17.58 -3.23 15.32
CA ASP A 55 18.94 -3.03 15.78
C ASP A 55 19.28 -1.53 15.95
N LYS A 56 20.30 -1.26 16.76
CA LYS A 56 20.70 0.12 17.14
C LYS A 56 21.02 0.98 15.92
N GLU A 57 21.61 0.40 14.88
CA GLU A 57 21.99 1.13 13.68
C GLU A 57 20.75 1.52 12.88
N SER A 58 19.84 0.58 12.62
CA SER A 58 18.55 0.86 11.96
C SER A 58 17.71 1.89 12.73
N ALA A 59 17.70 1.81 14.07
CA ALA A 59 17.01 2.79 14.91
C ALA A 59 17.61 4.20 14.79
N ASN A 60 18.94 4.30 14.72
CA ASN A 60 19.63 5.57 14.52
C ASN A 60 19.35 6.15 13.13
N ILE A 61 19.41 5.32 12.08
CA ILE A 61 19.06 5.74 10.71
C ILE A 61 17.65 6.31 10.67
N LEU A 62 16.66 5.62 11.26
CA LEU A 62 15.28 6.14 11.32
C LEU A 62 15.22 7.49 12.02
N LYS A 63 15.83 7.63 13.20
CA LYS A 63 15.80 8.89 13.97
C LYS A 63 16.41 10.05 13.22
N SER A 64 17.52 9.82 12.51
CA SER A 64 18.25 10.86 11.78
C SER A 64 17.55 11.31 10.50
N ASN A 65 16.71 10.45 9.90
CA ASN A 65 16.07 10.72 8.62
C ASN A 65 14.56 11.00 8.71
N ALA A 66 13.92 10.67 9.85
CA ALA A 66 12.49 10.88 10.03
C ALA A 66 12.14 12.35 10.32
N VAL A 67 11.40 12.96 9.41
CA VAL A 67 10.88 14.33 9.52
C VAL A 67 9.52 14.35 10.21
N LYS A 68 9.04 15.52 10.61
CA LYS A 68 7.66 15.67 11.10
C LYS A 68 6.70 15.35 9.95
N SER A 69 5.70 14.49 10.20
CA SER A 69 4.68 14.20 9.19
C SER A 69 3.75 15.40 9.01
N GLU A 70 3.34 15.64 7.76
CA GLU A 70 2.31 16.62 7.41
C GLU A 70 0.89 16.01 7.46
N LEU A 71 0.80 14.68 7.48
CA LEU A 71 -0.47 13.97 7.54
C LEU A 71 -1.05 14.03 8.96
N GLU A 72 -2.29 14.50 9.07
CA GLU A 72 -2.98 14.60 10.36
C GLU A 72 -3.04 13.23 11.06
N GLY A 73 -2.74 13.21 12.36
CA GLY A 73 -2.69 11.98 13.17
C GLY A 73 -1.40 11.17 13.04
N CYS A 74 -0.51 11.53 12.11
CA CYS A 74 0.82 10.96 12.00
C CYS A 74 1.86 11.80 12.75
N TYR A 75 2.91 11.14 13.23
CA TYR A 75 3.94 11.75 14.07
C TYR A 75 5.20 12.07 13.27
N LYS A 76 5.68 11.08 12.53
CA LYS A 76 6.93 11.14 11.76
C LYS A 76 6.67 10.61 10.36
N ALA A 77 7.48 11.04 9.41
CA ALA A 77 7.47 10.55 8.04
C ALA A 77 8.88 10.29 7.55
N ILE A 78 9.03 9.33 6.63
CA ILE A 78 10.19 9.21 5.74
C ILE A 78 9.73 9.66 4.36
N VAL A 79 10.40 10.67 3.81
CA VAL A 79 10.10 11.27 2.51
C VAL A 79 11.25 10.96 1.55
N GLY A 80 10.94 10.65 0.30
CA GLY A 80 11.92 10.22 -0.70
C GLY A 80 12.34 8.75 -0.53
N GLN A 81 13.56 8.42 -0.97
CA GLN A 81 14.08 7.06 -0.85
C GLN A 81 14.25 6.66 0.63
N CYS A 82 13.71 5.50 0.99
CA CYS A 82 13.80 4.97 2.33
C CYS A 82 15.27 4.73 2.72
N PRO A 83 15.75 5.32 3.82
CA PRO A 83 17.15 5.22 4.23
C PRO A 83 17.51 3.83 4.80
N LEU A 84 16.49 2.98 5.03
CA LEU A 84 16.67 1.58 5.43
C LEU A 84 16.75 0.62 4.25
N LEU A 85 16.78 1.12 3.01
CA LEU A 85 17.03 0.33 1.82
C LEU A 85 18.54 0.11 1.67
N THR A 86 18.99 -1.15 1.70
CA THR A 86 20.39 -1.52 1.53
C THR A 86 20.48 -2.72 0.60
N ASN A 87 21.25 -2.61 -0.49
CA ASN A 87 21.38 -3.66 -1.51
C ASN A 87 20.02 -4.20 -1.99
N SER A 88 19.09 -3.29 -2.28
CA SER A 88 17.69 -3.60 -2.67
C SER A 88 16.89 -4.43 -1.64
N LYS A 89 17.33 -4.48 -0.39
CA LYS A 89 16.62 -5.14 0.72
C LYS A 89 16.32 -4.17 1.84
N CYS A 90 15.14 -4.31 2.45
CA CYS A 90 14.76 -3.51 3.61
C CYS A 90 15.44 -4.06 4.87
N ARG A 91 16.22 -3.23 5.58
CA ARG A 91 16.90 -3.63 6.82
C ARG A 91 15.95 -4.07 7.93
N ILE A 92 14.71 -3.55 7.93
CA ILE A 92 13.72 -3.81 8.98
C ILE A 92 12.53 -4.63 8.45
N TYR A 93 12.72 -5.50 7.45
CA TYR A 93 11.62 -6.17 6.73
C TYR A 93 10.54 -6.78 7.65
N ASN A 94 10.94 -7.43 8.75
CA ASN A 94 10.01 -8.05 9.70
C ASN A 94 9.35 -7.05 10.66
N ASN A 95 9.96 -5.87 10.84
CA ASN A 95 9.49 -4.77 11.68
C ASN A 95 8.98 -3.59 10.86
N ARG A 96 8.60 -3.82 9.59
CA ARG A 96 8.10 -2.77 8.69
C ARG A 96 6.89 -2.05 9.30
N PRO A 97 6.72 -0.74 9.09
CA PRO A 97 5.51 -0.03 9.49
C PRO A 97 4.30 -0.48 8.66
N GLU A 98 3.11 -0.14 9.14
CA GLU A 98 1.82 -0.48 8.54
C GLU A 98 1.71 0.01 7.10
N ALA A 99 2.15 1.23 6.79
CA ALA A 99 2.20 1.74 5.42
C ALA A 99 3.02 0.81 4.50
N CYS A 100 4.19 0.35 4.94
CA CYS A 100 5.02 -0.58 4.18
C CYS A 100 4.45 -2.00 4.08
N ARG A 101 3.66 -2.45 5.06
CA ARG A 101 2.97 -3.75 5.02
C ARG A 101 1.76 -3.74 4.09
N ASN A 102 1.14 -2.58 3.90
CA ASN A 102 -0.03 -2.41 3.06
C ASN A 102 0.30 -2.01 1.62
N PHE A 103 1.51 -1.54 1.34
CA PHE A 103 1.94 -1.24 -0.02
C PHE A 103 1.68 -2.45 -0.96
N PRO A 104 1.12 -2.24 -2.17
CA PRO A 104 0.90 -0.96 -2.88
C PRO A 104 -0.41 -0.23 -2.57
N PHE A 105 -1.17 -0.66 -1.58
CA PHE A 105 -2.39 0.05 -1.17
C PHE A 105 -2.08 1.29 -0.33
N VAL A 106 -2.77 2.38 -0.64
CA VAL A 106 -2.74 3.63 0.13
C VAL A 106 -4.15 4.00 0.54
N ILE A 107 -4.35 4.15 1.84
CA ILE A 107 -5.58 4.66 2.42
C ILE A 107 -5.39 6.16 2.63
N PHE A 108 -6.25 6.97 2.03
CA PHE A 108 -6.17 8.43 2.10
C PHE A 108 -7.44 8.99 2.74
N PRO A 109 -7.35 10.12 3.47
CA PRO A 109 -8.54 10.79 3.99
C PRO A 109 -9.45 11.27 2.86
N ASP A 110 -10.74 10.99 2.99
CA ASP A 110 -11.77 11.45 2.06
C ASP A 110 -12.79 12.32 2.82
N PRO A 111 -13.15 13.52 2.34
CA PRO A 111 -14.10 14.38 3.05
C PRO A 111 -15.52 13.78 3.13
N GLU A 112 -15.95 13.03 2.12
CA GLU A 112 -17.31 12.52 1.98
C GLU A 112 -17.41 11.09 2.54
N ALA A 113 -16.53 10.21 2.08
CA ALA A 113 -16.47 8.81 2.49
C ALA A 113 -15.66 8.61 3.78
N GLY A 114 -14.93 9.63 4.25
CA GLY A 114 -14.03 9.59 5.40
C GLY A 114 -12.64 9.05 5.09
N PHE A 115 -12.58 7.92 4.38
CA PHE A 115 -11.36 7.36 3.80
C PHE A 115 -11.68 6.82 2.41
N GLY A 116 -10.69 6.83 1.53
CA GLY A 116 -10.69 6.13 0.26
C GLY A 116 -9.47 5.21 0.14
N LEU A 117 -9.48 4.36 -0.87
CA LEU A 117 -8.41 3.40 -1.14
C LEU A 117 -7.90 3.54 -2.58
N THR A 118 -6.60 3.71 -2.72
CA THR A 118 -5.91 3.67 -4.01
C THR A 118 -4.85 2.58 -4.04
N LEU A 119 -4.61 2.08 -5.25
CA LEU A 119 -3.58 1.12 -5.57
C LEU A 119 -2.50 1.87 -6.37
N LEU A 120 -1.33 2.04 -5.77
CA LEU A 120 -0.17 2.63 -6.44
C LEU A 120 0.40 1.67 -7.47
N LEU A 121 0.84 2.19 -8.61
CA LEU A 121 1.39 1.36 -9.66
C LEU A 121 2.79 0.85 -9.29
N CYS A 122 2.93 -0.48 -9.21
CA CYS A 122 4.18 -1.21 -9.04
C CYS A 122 4.04 -2.63 -9.63
N PRO A 123 5.11 -3.42 -9.74
CA PRO A 123 5.02 -4.76 -10.32
C PRO A 123 4.03 -5.71 -9.62
N ILE A 124 3.82 -5.59 -8.31
CA ILE A 124 2.75 -6.35 -7.61
C ILE A 124 1.37 -5.85 -8.04
N SER A 125 1.19 -4.54 -8.11
CA SER A 125 -0.11 -3.95 -8.39
C SER A 125 -0.60 -4.31 -9.79
N VAL A 126 0.29 -4.51 -10.75
CA VAL A 126 -0.07 -4.97 -12.11
C VAL A 126 -0.82 -6.30 -12.06
N ASN A 127 -0.36 -7.24 -11.23
CA ASN A 127 -1.04 -8.52 -11.04
C ASN A 127 -2.40 -8.32 -10.37
N ILE A 128 -2.46 -7.44 -9.36
CA ILE A 128 -3.73 -7.07 -8.70
C ILE A 128 -4.71 -6.45 -9.70
N ILE A 129 -4.24 -5.57 -10.59
CA ILE A 129 -5.05 -4.90 -11.62
C ILE A 129 -5.61 -5.92 -12.60
N GLN A 130 -4.78 -6.89 -13.01
CA GLN A 130 -5.22 -7.96 -13.90
C GLN A 130 -6.35 -8.79 -13.27
N ASP A 131 -6.18 -9.23 -12.03
CA ASP A 131 -7.19 -10.01 -11.32
C ASP A 131 -8.45 -9.17 -11.05
N TYR A 132 -8.29 -7.89 -10.70
CA TYR A 132 -9.40 -6.98 -10.51
C TYR A 132 -10.17 -6.71 -11.80
N ALA A 133 -9.49 -6.63 -12.95
CA ALA A 133 -10.13 -6.60 -14.25
C ALA A 133 -10.93 -7.89 -14.49
N GLN A 134 -10.32 -9.07 -14.29
CA GLN A 134 -11.03 -10.34 -14.49
C GLN A 134 -12.28 -10.47 -13.61
N TRP A 135 -12.22 -10.02 -12.37
CA TRP A 135 -13.41 -9.90 -11.52
C TRP A 135 -14.46 -8.98 -12.13
N TYR A 136 -14.06 -7.79 -12.63
CA TYR A 136 -14.98 -6.86 -13.28
C TYR A 136 -15.64 -7.40 -14.54
N LYS A 137 -15.06 -8.39 -15.21
CA LYS A 137 -15.61 -8.99 -16.43
C LYS A 137 -17.06 -9.49 -16.24
N SER A 138 -17.40 -9.96 -15.04
CA SER A 138 -18.74 -10.47 -14.72
C SER A 138 -19.71 -9.40 -14.18
N VAL A 139 -19.21 -8.22 -13.76
CA VAL A 139 -20.03 -7.21 -13.08
C VAL A 139 -20.10 -5.85 -13.80
N ASN A 140 -19.09 -5.49 -14.61
CA ASN A 140 -19.03 -4.22 -15.33
C ASN A 140 -18.02 -4.30 -16.50
N LEU A 141 -18.52 -4.51 -17.71
CA LEU A 141 -17.70 -4.66 -18.91
C LEU A 141 -16.88 -3.41 -19.27
N THR A 142 -17.41 -2.22 -18.98
CA THR A 142 -16.69 -0.95 -19.22
C THR A 142 -15.45 -0.87 -18.34
N MET A 143 -15.59 -1.16 -17.05
CA MET A 143 -14.46 -1.19 -16.11
C MET A 143 -13.46 -2.29 -16.46
N TYR A 144 -13.93 -3.46 -16.89
CA TYR A 144 -13.08 -4.54 -17.39
C TYR A 144 -12.18 -4.06 -18.53
N ASN A 145 -12.75 -3.42 -19.56
CA ASN A 145 -12.00 -2.93 -20.71
C ASN A 145 -10.98 -1.85 -20.30
N GLN A 146 -11.37 -0.92 -19.42
CA GLN A 146 -10.49 0.13 -18.92
C GLN A 146 -9.30 -0.45 -18.15
N LEU A 147 -9.54 -1.35 -17.20
CA LEU A 147 -8.48 -1.96 -16.40
C LEU A 147 -7.59 -2.90 -17.23
N THR A 148 -8.16 -3.58 -18.23
CA THR A 148 -7.37 -4.40 -19.17
C THR A 148 -6.42 -3.52 -19.99
N ALA A 149 -6.88 -2.35 -20.47
CA ALA A 149 -6.01 -1.41 -21.17
C ALA A 149 -4.86 -0.91 -20.28
N VAL A 150 -5.15 -0.61 -19.00
CA VAL A 150 -4.13 -0.23 -18.01
C VAL A 150 -3.14 -1.38 -17.81
N TYR A 151 -3.62 -2.61 -17.62
CA TYR A 151 -2.75 -3.78 -17.50
C TYR A 151 -1.83 -3.92 -18.72
N GLU A 152 -2.36 -3.90 -19.94
CA GLU A 152 -1.57 -4.05 -21.16
C GLU A 152 -0.50 -2.96 -21.31
N GLN A 153 -0.81 -1.73 -20.92
CA GLN A 153 0.12 -0.61 -20.93
C GLN A 153 1.27 -0.80 -19.93
N TYR A 154 0.98 -1.35 -18.74
CA TYR A 154 1.92 -1.37 -17.62
C TYR A 154 2.42 -2.76 -17.21
N LYS A 155 2.10 -3.82 -17.95
CA LYS A 155 2.49 -5.21 -17.61
C LYS A 155 3.99 -5.44 -17.44
N ASN A 156 4.82 -4.57 -18.04
CA ASN A 156 6.28 -4.66 -18.02
C ASN A 156 6.96 -3.52 -17.24
N ILE A 157 6.26 -2.84 -16.32
CA ILE A 157 6.90 -1.78 -15.53
C ILE A 157 8.00 -2.35 -14.64
N GLY A 158 9.14 -1.65 -14.60
CA GLY A 158 10.25 -1.94 -13.69
C GLY A 158 10.30 -1.04 -12.46
N GLU A 159 9.56 0.09 -12.47
CA GLU A 159 9.58 1.11 -11.41
C GLU A 159 8.18 1.69 -11.20
N ASN A 160 7.97 2.34 -10.05
CA ASN A 160 6.69 2.98 -9.76
C ASN A 160 6.47 4.19 -10.67
N ASN A 161 5.20 4.48 -10.94
CA ASN A 161 4.75 5.74 -11.51
C ASN A 161 3.70 6.36 -10.57
N ASP A 162 3.47 7.66 -10.66
CA ASP A 162 2.45 8.39 -9.88
C ASP A 162 1.01 7.99 -10.25
N PHE A 163 0.86 7.14 -11.27
CA PHE A 163 -0.41 6.55 -11.64
C PHE A 163 -0.96 5.68 -10.50
N CYS A 164 -2.21 5.90 -10.14
CA CYS A 164 -2.91 5.10 -9.15
C CYS A 164 -4.31 4.73 -9.63
N ILE A 165 -4.80 3.58 -9.16
CA ILE A 165 -6.16 3.12 -9.43
C ILE A 165 -6.96 3.20 -8.14
N GLN A 166 -8.05 3.95 -8.16
CA GLN A 166 -8.98 3.97 -7.03
C GLN A 166 -9.72 2.63 -6.96
N MET A 167 -9.66 1.98 -5.80
CA MET A 167 -10.40 0.77 -5.51
C MET A 167 -11.67 1.12 -4.74
N LYS A 168 -12.81 0.67 -5.28
CA LYS A 168 -14.12 0.99 -4.72
C LYS A 168 -14.41 0.07 -3.54
N GLU A 169 -14.75 0.65 -2.40
CA GLU A 169 -14.94 -0.08 -1.13
C GLU A 169 -16.00 -1.16 -1.23
N GLN A 170 -17.12 -0.86 -1.90
CA GLN A 170 -18.22 -1.81 -2.11
C GLN A 170 -17.82 -3.04 -2.94
N ASN A 171 -16.67 -3.00 -3.62
CA ASN A 171 -16.18 -4.12 -4.42
C ASN A 171 -15.20 -5.01 -3.65
N LEU A 172 -14.64 -4.57 -2.52
CA LEU A 172 -13.51 -5.25 -1.88
C LEU A 172 -13.87 -6.66 -1.42
N ASP A 173 -15.06 -6.84 -0.82
CA ASP A 173 -15.48 -8.16 -0.33
C ASP A 173 -15.68 -9.17 -1.46
N SER A 174 -16.44 -8.80 -2.49
CA SER A 174 -16.66 -9.67 -3.64
C SER A 174 -15.41 -9.90 -4.49
N PHE A 175 -14.47 -8.95 -4.51
CA PHE A 175 -13.16 -9.15 -5.11
C PHE A 175 -12.30 -10.14 -4.30
N ILE A 176 -12.29 -10.04 -2.97
CA ILE A 176 -11.58 -11.01 -2.11
C ILE A 176 -12.15 -12.42 -2.30
N GLU A 177 -13.47 -12.57 -2.33
CA GLU A 177 -14.11 -13.86 -2.60
C GLU A 177 -13.74 -14.45 -3.98
N PHE A 178 -13.48 -13.59 -4.97
CA PHE A 178 -13.00 -14.02 -6.27
C PHE A 178 -11.55 -14.53 -6.19
N LEU A 179 -10.69 -13.85 -5.43
CA LEU A 179 -9.29 -14.27 -5.23
C LEU A 179 -9.20 -15.62 -4.49
N GLU A 180 -10.05 -15.85 -3.50
CA GLU A 180 -10.05 -17.09 -2.71
C GLU A 180 -10.51 -18.33 -3.51
N LYS A 181 -11.13 -18.13 -4.67
CA LYS A 181 -11.62 -19.21 -5.55
C LYS A 181 -10.67 -19.54 -6.71
N LYS A 182 -9.58 -18.78 -6.84
CA LYS A 182 -8.56 -18.92 -7.88
C LYS A 182 -7.56 -20.02 -7.51
#